data_AF-A0AA88RHK6-F1
#
_entry.id   AF-A0AA88RHK6-F1
#
_cell.length_a   1.000
_cell.length_b   1.000
_cell.length_c   1.000
_cell.angle_alpha   90.00
_cell.angle_beta   90.00
_cell.angle_gamma   90.00
#
_symmetry.space_group_name_H-M   'P 1'
#
loop_
_entity.id
_entity.type
_entity.pdbx_description
1 polymer ?
#
loop_
_entity_poly.entity_id
_entity_poly.type
_entity_poly.pdbx_seq_one_letter_code
_entity_poly.pdbx_strand_id
1 'polypeptide(L)'
;MGLWFLLGKVGEPLYILILLEFTTSTLISISLQYVFNNGQMDLERLEELVDLVGKKRLVLDLSCRKKEGKYAIVTDRWQKFSDVYLDEKVLDFLSLYADEFLVHGVDVEGKKLGIDEELVELLGRHSPIPVTYAGGVTVMADLERIKVAGVGRVDATVGSALDIFGGNLAYKDVVAWHRQEEAMAV
;
A
#
# COMPACT_ATOMS: atom_id res chain seq x y z
N MET A 1 11.41 -8.51 -14.08
CA MET A 1 11.98 -7.16 -13.89
C MET A 1 10.82 -6.19 -14.02
N GLY A 2 10.13 -5.87 -12.92
CA GLY A 2 8.99 -4.97 -12.94
C GLY A 2 9.51 -3.54 -13.14
N LEU A 3 9.24 -2.98 -14.31
CA LEU A 3 9.54 -1.59 -14.62
C LEU A 3 8.37 -0.73 -14.12
N TRP A 4 8.66 0.32 -13.36
CA TRP A 4 7.70 1.36 -13.04
C TRP A 4 7.48 2.20 -14.31
N PHE A 5 6.28 2.18 -14.89
CA PHE A 5 5.93 3.08 -15.99
C PHE A 5 4.89 4.10 -15.53
N LEU A 6 5.30 5.37 -15.46
CA LEU A 6 4.38 6.51 -15.51
C LEU A 6 3.93 6.71 -16.96
N LEU A 7 2.65 6.49 -17.26
CA LEU A 7 2.04 6.95 -18.52
C LEU A 7 1.18 8.19 -18.22
N GLY A 8 1.79 9.37 -18.31
CA GLY A 8 1.09 10.64 -18.35
C GLY A 8 1.03 11.17 -19.79
N LYS A 9 -0.16 11.57 -20.26
CA LYS A 9 -0.24 12.48 -21.42
C LYS A 9 0.22 13.87 -20.95
N VAL A 10 1.07 14.51 -21.75
CA VAL A 10 1.49 15.90 -21.53
C VAL A 10 0.24 16.79 -21.53
N GLY A 11 -0.12 17.36 -20.37
CA GLY A 11 -1.16 18.39 -20.25
C GLY A 11 -2.41 18.07 -19.40
N GLU A 12 -2.54 16.88 -18.84
CA GLU A 12 -3.70 16.49 -17.99
C GLU A 12 -3.23 15.90 -16.65
N PRO A 13 -3.83 16.25 -15.49
CA PRO A 13 -3.48 15.66 -14.20
C PRO A 13 -4.17 14.30 -14.03
N LEU A 14 -3.69 13.27 -14.72
CA LEU A 14 -4.08 11.88 -14.48
C LEU A 14 -2.88 11.12 -13.89
N TYR A 15 -2.91 10.85 -12.58
CA TYR A 15 -1.97 9.92 -11.94
C TYR A 15 -2.69 8.60 -11.65
N ILE A 16 -2.96 7.83 -12.70
CA ILE A 16 -3.31 6.41 -12.58
C ILE A 16 -1.98 5.64 -12.56
N LEU A 17 -1.64 5.01 -11.43
CA LEU A 17 -0.41 4.22 -11.28
C LEU A 17 -0.70 2.75 -11.54
N ILE A 18 -0.69 2.31 -12.80
CA ILE A 18 -0.87 0.89 -13.15
C ILE A 18 0.46 0.15 -12.96
N LEU A 19 0.53 -0.81 -12.03
CA LEU A 19 1.16 -2.15 -12.19
C LEU A 19 1.29 -2.93 -10.88
N LEU A 20 0.87 -4.21 -10.92
CA LEU A 20 1.64 -5.36 -10.40
C LEU A 20 1.21 -6.61 -11.18
N GLU A 21 2.02 -7.03 -12.16
CA GLU A 21 1.85 -8.33 -12.85
C GLU A 21 2.31 -9.46 -11.91
N PHE A 22 1.37 -10.04 -11.18
CA PHE A 22 1.41 -11.46 -10.85
C PHE A 22 0.06 -12.05 -11.23
N THR A 23 0.05 -12.81 -12.32
CA THR A 23 -1.10 -13.53 -12.92
C THR A 23 -2.01 -12.71 -13.84
N THR A 24 -2.66 -13.42 -14.75
CA THR A 24 -3.43 -12.99 -15.94
C THR A 24 -4.70 -12.17 -15.65
N SER A 25 -4.78 -11.53 -14.50
CA SER A 25 -5.87 -10.66 -14.05
C SER A 25 -5.29 -9.26 -13.85
N THR A 26 -5.55 -8.33 -14.76
CA THR A 26 -5.05 -6.95 -14.66
C THR A 26 -5.64 -6.26 -13.43
N LEU A 27 -4.92 -6.25 -12.31
CA LEU A 27 -5.20 -5.37 -11.17
C LEU A 27 -4.72 -3.94 -11.50
N ILE A 28 -5.51 -2.96 -11.11
CA ILE A 28 -5.25 -1.54 -11.31
C ILE A 28 -5.07 -0.92 -9.93
N SER A 29 -3.86 -0.46 -9.64
CA SER A 29 -3.61 0.37 -8.46
C SER A 29 -3.94 1.82 -8.76
N ILE A 30 -4.67 2.45 -7.86
CA ILE A 30 -5.01 3.88 -7.97
C ILE A 30 -4.59 4.56 -6.68
N SER A 31 -3.68 5.52 -6.83
CA SER A 31 -3.30 6.40 -5.73
C SER A 31 -4.52 7.18 -5.27
N LEU A 32 -4.85 7.04 -3.98
CA LEU A 32 -6.05 7.66 -3.43
C LEU A 32 -6.02 9.18 -3.56
N GLN A 33 -4.84 9.80 -3.76
CA GLN A 33 -4.74 11.23 -4.08
C GLN A 33 -5.64 11.67 -5.26
N TYR A 34 -5.94 10.79 -6.21
CA TYR A 34 -6.82 11.08 -7.35
C TYR A 34 -8.27 11.35 -6.91
N VAL A 35 -8.71 10.65 -5.87
CA VAL A 35 -10.05 10.80 -5.27
C VAL A 35 -10.06 11.78 -4.11
N PHE A 36 -9.06 12.67 -3.99
CA PHE A 36 -9.12 13.80 -3.05
C PHE A 36 -9.17 15.12 -3.78
N ASN A 37 -10.06 16.00 -3.33
CA ASN A 37 -10.11 17.39 -3.72
C ASN A 37 -10.00 18.26 -2.47
N ASN A 38 -8.98 19.12 -2.42
CA ASN A 38 -8.70 19.99 -1.27
C ASN A 38 -8.59 19.32 0.11
N GLY A 39 -8.28 18.02 0.16
CA GLY A 39 -8.16 17.26 1.42
C GLY A 39 -9.44 16.55 1.85
N GLN A 40 -10.51 16.69 1.07
CA GLN A 40 -11.76 15.94 1.20
C GLN A 40 -11.81 14.85 0.14
N MET A 41 -12.35 13.69 0.51
CA MET A 41 -12.52 12.58 -0.41
C MET A 41 -13.69 12.88 -1.35
N ASP A 42 -13.43 12.77 -2.65
CA ASP A 42 -14.37 12.91 -3.75
C ASP A 42 -14.94 11.52 -4.07
N LEU A 43 -16.11 11.23 -3.48
CA LEU A 43 -16.77 9.94 -3.60
C LEU A 43 -17.27 9.67 -5.02
N GLU A 44 -17.69 10.70 -5.75
CA GLU A 44 -18.18 10.56 -7.12
C GLU A 44 -17.06 10.02 -8.01
N ARG A 45 -15.83 10.55 -7.88
CA ARG A 45 -14.66 10.00 -8.59
C ARG A 45 -14.34 8.56 -8.20
N LEU A 46 -14.49 8.20 -6.92
CA LEU A 46 -14.24 6.83 -6.47
C LEU A 46 -15.27 5.87 -7.07
N GLU A 47 -16.54 6.25 -7.11
CA GLU A 47 -17.62 5.50 -7.75
C GLU A 47 -17.38 5.36 -9.26
N GLU A 48 -17.02 6.45 -9.96
CA GLU A 48 -16.68 6.42 -11.38
C GLU A 48 -15.52 5.47 -11.69
N LEU A 49 -14.49 5.43 -10.83
CA LEU A 49 -13.38 4.49 -10.97
C LEU A 49 -13.85 3.04 -10.79
N VAL A 50 -14.71 2.78 -9.82
CA VAL A 50 -15.28 1.45 -9.61
C VAL A 50 -16.15 1.03 -10.78
N ASP A 51 -16.92 1.93 -11.38
CA ASP A 51 -17.75 1.63 -12.55
C ASP A 51 -16.88 1.34 -13.79
N LEU A 52 -15.78 2.07 -13.97
CA LEU A 52 -14.88 1.89 -15.11
C LEU A 52 -14.01 0.63 -14.99
N VAL A 53 -13.46 0.39 -13.81
CA VAL A 53 -12.47 -0.67 -13.56
C VAL A 53 -13.10 -1.93 -12.98
N GLY A 54 -14.16 -1.79 -12.19
CA GLY A 54 -14.73 -2.87 -11.38
C GLY A 54 -13.94 -3.10 -10.11
N LYS A 55 -14.64 -3.11 -8.97
CA LYS A 55 -14.09 -3.33 -7.62
C LYS A 55 -13.05 -4.46 -7.55
N LYS A 56 -13.36 -5.61 -8.15
CA LYS A 56 -12.52 -6.83 -8.15
C LYS A 56 -11.16 -6.68 -8.83
N ARG A 57 -10.94 -5.58 -9.53
CA ARG A 57 -9.68 -5.26 -10.19
C ARG A 57 -9.03 -4.01 -9.61
N LEU A 58 -9.59 -3.42 -8.55
CA LEU A 58 -9.13 -2.17 -8.00
C LEU A 58 -8.34 -2.40 -6.70
N VAL A 59 -7.14 -1.83 -6.66
CA VAL A 59 -6.33 -1.67 -5.45
C VAL A 59 -6.30 -0.19 -5.09
N LEU A 60 -6.67 0.14 -3.85
CA LEU A 60 -6.54 1.52 -3.37
C LEU A 60 -5.18 1.69 -2.69
N ASP A 61 -4.37 2.59 -3.25
CA ASP A 61 -3.06 2.96 -2.72
C ASP A 61 -3.21 4.15 -1.75
N LEU A 62 -3.03 3.84 -0.46
CA LEU A 62 -3.21 4.73 0.69
C LEU A 62 -1.83 5.16 1.22
N SER A 63 -1.41 6.37 0.89
CA SER A 63 -0.26 6.99 1.54
C SER A 63 -0.66 7.55 2.91
N CYS A 64 0.02 7.09 3.98
CA CYS A 64 -0.34 7.43 5.35
C CYS A 64 0.83 8.03 6.13
N ARG A 65 0.50 9.01 6.98
CA ARG A 65 1.44 9.64 7.94
C ARG A 65 0.82 9.78 9.30
N LYS A 66 1.65 9.67 10.34
CA LYS A 66 1.17 9.81 11.72
C LYS A 66 1.04 11.30 12.08
N LYS A 67 -0.13 11.68 12.59
CA LYS A 67 -0.43 13.01 13.11
C LYS A 67 -1.20 12.86 14.42
N GLU A 68 -0.65 13.41 15.49
CA GLU A 68 -1.31 13.44 16.82
C GLU A 68 -1.78 12.05 17.29
N GLY A 69 -0.96 11.02 17.04
CA GLY A 69 -1.26 9.64 17.45
C GLY A 69 -2.21 8.87 16.53
N LYS A 70 -2.65 9.47 15.42
CA LYS A 70 -3.51 8.82 14.42
C LYS A 70 -2.84 8.80 13.05
N TYR A 71 -3.19 7.83 12.20
CA TYR A 71 -2.70 7.77 10.83
C TYR A 71 -3.68 8.48 9.92
N ALA A 72 -3.23 9.54 9.27
CA ALA A 72 -4.01 10.28 8.28
C ALA A 72 -3.57 9.90 6.87
N ILE A 73 -4.53 9.83 5.95
CA ILE A 73 -4.20 9.75 4.52
C ILE A 73 -3.63 11.10 4.10
N VAL A 74 -2.49 11.07 3.40
CA VAL A 74 -1.80 12.25 2.91
C VAL A 74 -1.81 12.29 1.39
N THR A 75 -1.97 13.49 0.86
CA THR A 75 -2.09 13.79 -0.57
C THR A 75 -1.06 14.85 -0.97
N ASP A 76 -1.02 15.20 -2.26
CA ASP A 76 -0.09 16.21 -2.80
C ASP A 76 1.37 15.89 -2.45
N ARG A 77 1.86 14.75 -2.94
CA ARG A 77 3.22 14.24 -2.65
C ARG A 77 3.52 14.23 -1.15
N TRP A 78 2.54 13.76 -0.38
CA TRP A 78 2.60 13.59 1.07
C TRP A 78 2.73 14.88 1.90
N GLN A 79 2.51 16.04 1.28
CA GLN A 79 2.64 17.35 1.93
C GLN A 79 1.35 17.77 2.63
N LYS A 80 0.18 17.34 2.13
CA LYS A 80 -1.13 17.74 2.65
C LYS A 80 -1.80 16.59 3.40
N PHE A 81 -2.12 16.83 4.66
CA PHE A 81 -2.99 15.94 5.43
C PHE A 81 -4.44 16.08 4.96
N SER A 82 -5.12 14.96 4.74
CA SER A 82 -6.57 14.92 4.57
C SER A 82 -7.27 14.87 5.94
N ASP A 83 -8.59 15.01 5.92
CA ASP A 83 -9.44 14.81 7.11
C ASP A 83 -9.82 13.32 7.31
N VAL A 84 -9.25 12.42 6.51
CA VAL A 84 -9.52 10.97 6.58
C VAL A 84 -8.40 10.29 7.34
N TYR A 85 -8.76 9.72 8.50
CA TYR A 85 -7.85 8.98 9.37
C TYR A 85 -8.14 7.49 9.27
N LEU A 86 -7.11 6.66 9.16
CA LEU A 86 -7.29 5.22 9.16
C LEU A 86 -7.78 4.76 10.53
N ASP A 87 -8.93 4.10 10.49
CA ASP A 87 -9.51 3.29 11.55
C ASP A 87 -10.36 2.19 10.90
N GLU A 88 -10.98 1.34 11.73
CA GLU A 88 -11.88 0.28 11.28
C GLU A 88 -12.98 0.78 10.33
N LYS A 89 -13.62 1.89 10.65
CA LYS A 89 -14.76 2.40 9.87
C LYS A 89 -14.33 2.90 8.50
N VAL A 90 -13.19 3.58 8.43
CA VAL A 90 -12.63 4.07 7.18
C VAL A 90 -12.16 2.90 6.30
N LEU A 91 -11.49 1.90 6.87
CA LEU A 91 -11.08 0.71 6.13
C LEU A 91 -12.29 -0.08 5.62
N ASP A 92 -13.32 -0.28 6.45
CA ASP A 92 -14.58 -0.89 6.04
C ASP A 92 -15.24 -0.13 4.90
N PHE A 93 -15.34 1.20 5.02
CA PHE A 93 -15.92 2.04 3.98
C PHE A 93 -15.15 1.93 2.66
N LEU A 94 -13.82 2.08 2.68
CA LEU A 94 -12.99 2.01 1.48
C LEU A 94 -13.00 0.62 0.84
N SER A 95 -13.17 -0.44 1.65
CA SER A 95 -13.27 -1.81 1.15
C SER A 95 -14.52 -2.08 0.31
N LEU A 96 -15.50 -1.17 0.33
CA LEU A 96 -16.64 -1.25 -0.57
C LEU A 96 -16.24 -0.99 -2.03
N TYR A 97 -15.13 -0.28 -2.26
CA TYR A 97 -14.71 0.20 -3.57
C TYR A 97 -13.52 -0.57 -4.15
N ALA A 98 -12.73 -1.29 -3.33
CA ALA A 98 -11.58 -2.07 -3.78
C ALA A 98 -11.63 -3.54 -3.37
N ASP A 99 -10.78 -4.37 -4.00
CA ASP A 99 -10.54 -5.75 -3.59
C ASP A 99 -9.28 -5.89 -2.72
N GLU A 100 -8.37 -4.92 -2.76
CA GLU A 100 -7.15 -4.90 -1.96
C GLU A 100 -6.74 -3.46 -1.57
N PHE A 101 -6.00 -3.32 -0.48
CA PHE A 101 -5.29 -2.09 -0.12
C PHE A 101 -3.77 -2.24 -0.32
N LEU A 102 -3.15 -1.18 -0.84
CA LEU A 102 -1.70 -0.97 -0.75
C LEU A 102 -1.47 0.23 0.18
N VAL A 103 -0.79 0.05 1.31
CA VAL A 103 -0.64 1.11 2.32
C VAL A 103 0.82 1.52 2.49
N HIS A 104 1.11 2.78 2.17
CA HIS A 104 2.45 3.36 2.27
C HIS A 104 2.67 4.08 3.61
N GLY A 105 3.64 3.61 4.39
CA GLY A 105 4.11 4.30 5.59
C GLY A 105 5.11 5.41 5.25
N VAL A 106 4.64 6.59 4.86
CA VAL A 106 5.48 7.64 4.25
C VAL A 106 6.60 8.12 5.19
N ASP A 107 6.37 8.11 6.50
CA ASP A 107 7.37 8.60 7.44
C ASP A 107 8.62 7.69 7.48
N VAL A 108 8.51 6.41 7.08
CA VAL A 108 9.60 5.42 7.04
C VAL A 108 10.02 4.96 5.64
N GLU A 109 9.17 5.17 4.62
CA GLU A 109 9.44 4.78 3.24
C GLU A 109 10.72 5.42 2.68
N GLY A 110 11.61 4.60 2.11
CA GLY A 110 12.87 5.05 1.49
C GLY A 110 13.96 5.56 2.46
N LYS A 111 13.68 5.67 3.77
CA LYS A 111 14.62 6.26 4.75
C LYS A 111 15.48 5.23 5.50
N LYS A 112 15.23 3.92 5.32
CA LYS A 112 15.90 2.83 6.06
C LYS A 112 15.82 2.99 7.59
N LEU A 113 14.71 3.53 8.09
CA LEU A 113 14.49 3.77 9.53
C LEU A 113 13.79 2.58 10.24
N GLY A 114 13.59 1.46 9.54
CA GLY A 114 12.76 0.35 9.99
C GLY A 114 11.28 0.58 9.65
N ILE A 115 10.48 -0.45 9.90
CA ILE A 115 9.03 -0.46 9.64
C ILE A 115 8.24 0.38 10.64
N ASP A 116 7.02 0.76 10.27
CA ASP A 116 6.03 1.36 11.15
C ASP A 116 5.11 0.26 11.72
N GLU A 117 5.53 -0.37 12.83
CA GLU A 117 4.79 -1.49 13.45
C GLU A 117 3.38 -1.11 13.90
N GLU A 118 3.16 0.11 14.38
CA GLU A 118 1.85 0.56 14.85
C GLU A 118 0.85 0.67 13.68
N LEU A 119 1.32 1.13 12.51
CA LEU A 119 0.50 1.13 11.30
C LEU A 119 0.18 -0.31 10.86
N VAL A 120 1.18 -1.19 10.84
CA VAL A 120 0.98 -2.61 10.48
C VAL A 120 -0.02 -3.29 11.43
N GLU A 121 0.06 -3.02 12.73
CA GLU A 121 -0.87 -3.55 13.72
C GLU A 121 -2.30 -3.04 13.50
N LEU A 122 -2.48 -1.75 13.19
CA LEU A 122 -3.77 -1.18 12.82
C LEU A 122 -4.37 -1.91 11.61
N LEU A 123 -3.57 -2.13 10.56
CA LEU A 123 -4.01 -2.80 9.34
C LEU A 123 -4.37 -4.27 9.60
N GLY A 124 -3.53 -5.01 10.33
CA GLY A 124 -3.77 -6.43 10.62
C GLY A 124 -5.01 -6.67 11.47
N ARG A 125 -5.33 -5.73 12.37
CA ARG A 125 -6.55 -5.80 13.17
C ARG A 125 -7.79 -5.43 12.38
N HIS A 126 -7.73 -4.39 11.56
CA HIS A 126 -8.93 -3.71 11.07
C HIS A 126 -9.19 -3.84 9.57
N SER A 127 -8.22 -4.26 8.75
CA SER A 127 -8.49 -4.41 7.31
C SER A 127 -9.48 -5.55 7.06
N PRO A 128 -10.62 -5.29 6.37
CA PRO A 128 -11.60 -6.33 6.02
C PRO A 128 -11.25 -7.08 4.72
N ILE A 129 -10.31 -6.53 3.93
CA ILE A 129 -9.82 -7.08 2.66
C ILE A 129 -8.29 -7.26 2.72
N PRO A 130 -7.68 -8.01 1.79
CA PRO A 130 -6.22 -8.10 1.71
C PRO A 130 -5.53 -6.73 1.74
N VAL A 131 -4.40 -6.67 2.42
CA VAL A 131 -3.62 -5.44 2.56
C VAL A 131 -2.14 -5.73 2.48
N THR A 132 -1.47 -4.98 1.60
CA THR A 132 -0.02 -4.98 1.43
C THR A 132 0.56 -3.70 2.04
N TYR A 133 1.51 -3.83 2.96
CA TYR A 133 2.25 -2.72 3.54
C TYR A 133 3.52 -2.41 2.74
N ALA A 134 3.74 -1.14 2.42
CA ALA A 134 4.93 -0.64 1.74
C ALA A 134 5.63 0.43 2.59
N GLY A 135 6.80 0.10 3.14
CA GLY A 135 7.60 1.09 3.86
C GLY A 135 8.67 0.47 4.76
N GLY A 136 9.86 1.06 4.77
CA GLY A 136 10.80 0.90 5.87
C GLY A 136 11.50 -0.46 6.06
N VAL A 137 11.18 -1.52 5.30
CA VAL A 137 11.89 -2.81 5.38
C VAL A 137 13.37 -2.62 5.07
N THR A 138 14.25 -3.07 5.97
CA THR A 138 15.71 -2.97 5.83
C THR A 138 16.42 -4.31 6.00
N VAL A 139 15.87 -5.21 6.82
CA VAL A 139 16.47 -6.50 7.19
C VAL A 139 15.41 -7.59 7.23
N MET A 140 15.80 -8.88 7.17
CA MET A 140 14.85 -10.00 7.25
C MET A 140 13.97 -9.97 8.50
N ALA A 141 14.52 -9.50 9.63
CA ALA A 141 13.78 -9.39 10.89
C ALA A 141 12.58 -8.42 10.80
N ASP A 142 12.59 -7.47 9.87
CA ASP A 142 11.44 -6.59 9.65
C ASP A 142 10.25 -7.34 9.04
N LEU A 143 10.49 -8.35 8.19
CA LEU A 143 9.42 -9.20 7.64
C LEU A 143 8.72 -10.00 8.73
N GLU A 144 9.49 -10.56 9.67
CA GLU A 144 8.94 -11.24 10.84
C GLU A 144 8.15 -10.30 11.74
N ARG A 145 8.64 -9.08 11.97
CA ARG A 145 7.91 -8.06 12.74
C ARG A 145 6.61 -7.67 12.05
N ILE A 146 6.60 -7.50 10.73
CA ILE A 146 5.36 -7.25 9.96
C ILE A 146 4.38 -8.41 10.14
N LYS A 147 4.84 -9.65 9.98
CA LYS A 147 3.99 -10.85 10.17
C LYS A 147 3.38 -10.89 11.56
N VAL A 148 4.18 -10.65 12.61
CA VAL A 148 3.71 -10.67 14.00
C VAL A 148 2.74 -9.52 14.29
N ALA A 149 3.13 -8.28 13.98
CA ALA A 149 2.29 -7.10 14.22
C ALA A 149 0.99 -7.14 13.41
N GLY A 150 1.09 -7.58 12.15
CA GLY A 150 -0.02 -7.74 11.23
C GLY A 150 -0.85 -9.00 11.46
N VAL A 151 -0.55 -9.77 12.51
CA VAL A 151 -1.22 -11.04 12.89
C VAL A 151 -1.36 -12.04 11.72
N GLY A 152 -0.35 -12.07 10.84
CA GLY A 152 -0.33 -12.90 9.64
C GLY A 152 -1.31 -12.48 8.53
N ARG A 153 -1.89 -11.27 8.61
CA ARG A 153 -2.90 -10.75 7.67
C ARG A 153 -2.41 -9.59 6.80
N VAL A 154 -1.16 -9.15 6.98
CA VAL A 154 -0.57 -8.01 6.26
C VAL A 154 0.64 -8.49 5.47
N ASP A 155 0.56 -8.34 4.15
CA ASP A 155 1.66 -8.63 3.24
C ASP A 155 2.68 -7.47 3.22
N ALA A 156 3.88 -7.71 2.69
CA ALA A 156 4.96 -6.73 2.70
C ALA A 156 5.59 -6.50 1.33
N THR A 157 5.80 -5.23 0.98
CA THR A 157 6.64 -4.85 -0.16
C THR A 157 8.07 -4.58 0.29
N VAL A 158 9.05 -5.11 -0.44
CA VAL A 158 10.47 -4.80 -0.25
C VAL A 158 11.04 -4.15 -1.51
N GLY A 159 11.48 -2.90 -1.38
CA GLY A 159 12.04 -2.12 -2.47
C GLY A 159 13.55 -1.95 -2.34
N SER A 160 13.99 -0.72 -2.04
CA SER A 160 15.40 -0.29 -2.05
C SER A 160 16.34 -1.03 -1.09
N ALA A 161 15.82 -1.86 -0.18
CA ALA A 161 16.64 -2.73 0.65
C ALA A 161 17.19 -3.96 -0.09
N LEU A 162 16.58 -4.35 -1.22
CA LEU A 162 17.02 -5.50 -2.00
C LEU A 162 18.35 -5.25 -2.72
N ASP A 163 19.21 -6.26 -2.75
CA ASP A 163 20.50 -6.27 -3.47
C ASP A 163 20.37 -5.96 -4.96
N ILE A 164 19.31 -6.43 -5.61
CA ILE A 164 18.97 -6.11 -7.01
C ILE A 164 18.69 -4.62 -7.26
N PHE A 165 18.46 -3.83 -6.20
CA PHE A 165 18.30 -2.37 -6.22
C PHE A 165 19.44 -1.63 -5.48
N GLY A 166 20.55 -2.32 -5.19
CA GLY A 166 21.71 -1.74 -4.50
C GLY A 166 21.60 -1.70 -2.97
N GLY A 167 20.65 -2.42 -2.39
CA GLY A 167 20.54 -2.65 -0.95
C GLY A 167 21.39 -3.83 -0.45
N ASN A 168 21.20 -4.20 0.83
CA ASN A 168 21.98 -5.24 1.50
C ASN A 168 21.19 -6.55 1.71
N LEU A 169 19.89 -6.55 1.41
CA LEU A 169 19.02 -7.70 1.62
C LEU A 169 18.99 -8.55 0.35
N ALA A 170 19.40 -9.82 0.44
CA ALA A 170 19.46 -10.65 -0.75
C ALA A 170 18.04 -10.99 -1.24
N TYR A 171 17.73 -10.66 -2.50
CA TYR A 171 16.41 -10.96 -3.11
C TYR A 171 16.02 -12.43 -2.97
N LYS A 172 16.98 -13.34 -3.18
CA LYS A 172 16.76 -14.79 -3.04
C LYS A 172 16.30 -15.20 -1.64
N ASP A 173 16.77 -14.53 -0.59
CA ASP A 173 16.46 -14.88 0.79
C ASP A 173 15.04 -14.41 1.14
N VAL A 174 14.64 -13.23 0.65
CA VAL A 174 13.26 -12.73 0.76
C VAL A 174 12.26 -13.65 0.03
N VAL A 175 12.60 -14.12 -1.17
CA VAL A 175 11.77 -15.07 -1.92
C VAL A 175 11.70 -16.44 -1.22
N ALA A 176 12.82 -16.93 -0.69
CA ALA A 176 12.84 -18.19 0.05
C ALA A 176 11.98 -18.13 1.31
N TRP A 177 12.03 -17.00 2.04
CA TRP A 177 11.17 -16.74 3.19
C TRP A 177 9.68 -16.76 2.81
N HIS A 178 9.27 -16.02 1.77
CA HIS A 178 7.87 -16.03 1.31
C HIS A 178 7.36 -17.44 0.96
N ARG A 179 8.17 -18.25 0.26
CA ARG A 179 7.79 -19.63 -0.08
C ARG A 179 7.61 -20.53 1.15
N GLN A 180 8.40 -20.31 2.20
CA GLN A 180 8.24 -21.04 3.46
C GLN A 180 6.93 -20.66 4.14
N GLU A 181 6.59 -19.38 4.15
CA GLU A 181 5.32 -18.86 4.68
C GLU A 181 4.10 -19.44 3.94
N GLU A 182 4.12 -19.42 2.61
CA GLU A 182 3.06 -20.04 1.78
C GLU A 182 2.89 -21.53 2.10
N ALA A 183 3.98 -22.26 2.29
CA ALA A 183 3.94 -23.69 2.60
C ALA A 183 3.40 -23.99 4.03
N MET A 184 3.50 -23.03 4.96
CA MET A 184 2.97 -23.16 6.32
C MET A 184 1.50 -22.73 6.44
N ALA A 185 0.97 -21.99 5.46
CA ALA A 185 -0.42 -21.55 5.42
C ALA A 185 -1.40 -22.59 4.86
N VAL A 186 -0.89 -23.75 4.39
CA VAL A 186 -1.64 -24.91 3.87
C VAL A 186 -1.86 -25.96 4.96
#